data_AF-A0A938M0Y4-F1
#
_entry.id   AF-A0A938M0Y4-F1
#
_cell.length_a   1.000
_cell.length_b   1.000
_cell.length_c   1.000
_cell.angle_alpha   90.00
_cell.angle_beta   90.00
_cell.angle_gamma   90.00
#
_symmetry.space_group_name_H-M   'P 1'
#
loop_
_entity.id
_entity.type
_entity.pdbx_description
1 polymer ?
#
loop_
_entity_poly.entity_id
_entity_poly.type
_entity_poly.pdbx_seq_one_letter_code
_entity_poly.pdbx_strand_id
1 'polypeptide(L)'
;MHISVSSVSPTDVTGGMLPGEASLPPVDQEAALYVSRLQAGDRSPDVLEWLSHLRKEQLTALIDKSPRRRDNHAANDTLVEAFLKHPDVSLDCLIGLSDRCILLIADSLARHGDQQCVKLYEVLLSRRKGKANAAVPELTGLGEYYGKAGDHGKAADTYMRAGDYSTHRPFLANRTLDAAREYFRSGDEKKANELYERVPSFGYGWATGVALCDRASLLMQQGRYDQAREILATPINGDLADQVAVTLYSYLGDLHFVTRKFEDANKWYQKAVKQFHGLPGVVPNEGTESTARHARLASADIEEWAVNPIRAYPKSVRLTLKGREDSSYGEILIRTPTPLPIPLNIRADPSLVNVRLATGSIQRGLFTERVLFFQFIRTPGMGEALRAVISISSPQFTGYRLDIPCEIHRSRDVTVSRPRMFFGLVKHGTALRQSVTISAQEEFNVSKTIVDSPHLVVAHASSEDKRMAQVTVVIPPSSVTPDTLLEGSVAIVLDFSGAEEVINMPYSGYVE
;
A
#
# COMPACT_ATOMS: atom_id res chain seq x y z
N MET A 1 6.48 -55.98 -11.47
CA MET A 1 5.43 -56.49 -10.55
C MET A 1 4.13 -55.79 -10.92
N HIS A 2 3.31 -56.45 -11.73
CA HIS A 2 1.99 -55.97 -12.14
C HIS A 2 0.97 -56.37 -11.08
N ILE A 3 0.23 -55.40 -10.53
CA ILE A 3 -0.93 -55.66 -9.69
C ILE A 3 -2.16 -55.27 -10.50
N SER A 4 -2.93 -56.29 -10.87
CA SER A 4 -4.25 -56.19 -11.49
C SER A 4 -5.27 -55.63 -10.50
N VAL A 5 -6.11 -54.72 -10.97
CA VAL A 5 -7.30 -54.25 -10.25
C VAL A 5 -8.49 -55.06 -10.78
N SER A 6 -9.08 -55.90 -9.93
CA SER A 6 -10.32 -56.62 -10.23
C SER A 6 -11.52 -55.74 -9.88
N SER A 7 -12.32 -55.45 -10.89
CA SER A 7 -13.65 -54.84 -10.80
C SER A 7 -14.66 -55.85 -10.25
N VAL A 8 -15.42 -55.46 -9.23
CA VAL A 8 -16.61 -56.19 -8.78
C VAL A 8 -17.83 -55.30 -9.00
N SER A 9 -18.77 -55.81 -9.80
CA SER A 9 -20.08 -55.22 -10.07
C SER A 9 -21.06 -55.49 -8.91
N PRO A 10 -22.10 -54.66 -8.73
CA PRO A 10 -23.00 -54.73 -7.59
C PRO A 10 -24.20 -55.63 -7.88
N THR A 11 -24.53 -56.54 -6.96
CA THR A 11 -25.86 -57.14 -6.88
C THR A 11 -26.33 -57.26 -5.43
N ASP A 12 -27.55 -56.74 -5.25
CA ASP A 12 -28.63 -57.18 -4.37
C ASP A 12 -28.53 -57.03 -2.85
N VAL A 13 -28.97 -55.84 -2.45
CA VAL A 13 -30.04 -55.56 -1.47
C VAL A 13 -30.86 -56.79 -1.06
N THR A 14 -30.80 -57.15 0.22
CA THR A 14 -31.97 -57.55 1.01
C THR A 14 -31.83 -57.00 2.43
N GLY A 15 -32.96 -56.52 2.95
CA GLY A 15 -33.03 -55.55 4.02
C GLY A 15 -32.77 -56.09 5.42
N GLY A 16 -32.22 -55.21 6.24
CA GLY A 16 -32.31 -55.23 7.69
C GLY A 16 -32.54 -53.80 8.16
N MET A 17 -33.79 -53.43 8.44
CA MET A 17 -34.12 -52.14 9.07
C MET A 17 -33.50 -52.11 10.47
N LEU A 18 -32.51 -51.24 10.65
CA LEU A 18 -32.05 -50.81 11.97
C LEU A 18 -32.97 -49.68 12.47
N PRO A 19 -33.34 -49.67 13.76
CA PRO A 19 -34.22 -48.66 14.32
C PRO A 19 -33.45 -47.35 14.59
N GLY A 20 -33.98 -46.24 14.06
CA GLY A 20 -33.68 -44.90 14.57
C GLY A 20 -32.70 -44.05 13.77
N GLU A 21 -32.85 -43.94 12.44
CA GLU A 21 -32.39 -42.71 11.76
C GLU A 21 -33.32 -41.57 12.18
N ALA A 22 -32.88 -40.77 13.16
CA ALA A 22 -33.49 -39.49 13.42
C ALA A 22 -33.35 -38.65 12.14
N SER A 23 -34.48 -38.36 11.48
CA SER A 23 -34.51 -37.40 10.38
C SER A 23 -33.85 -36.11 10.85
N LEU A 24 -32.77 -35.69 10.18
CA LEU A 24 -32.20 -34.37 10.41
C LEU A 24 -33.33 -33.34 10.28
N PRO A 25 -33.49 -32.42 11.24
CA PRO A 25 -34.53 -31.40 11.16
C PRO A 25 -34.39 -30.64 9.83
N PRO A 26 -35.50 -30.21 9.21
CA PRO A 26 -35.47 -29.49 7.94
C PRO A 26 -34.49 -28.33 8.01
N VAL A 27 -33.69 -28.18 6.94
CA VAL A 27 -32.73 -27.08 6.82
C VAL A 27 -33.52 -25.79 6.82
N ASP A 28 -33.42 -25.05 7.92
CA ASP A 28 -33.96 -23.71 8.05
C ASP A 28 -33.28 -22.80 7.00
N GLN A 29 -34.04 -22.45 5.95
CA GLN A 29 -33.56 -21.61 4.85
C GLN A 29 -33.10 -20.24 5.33
N GLU A 30 -33.70 -19.75 6.43
CA GLU A 30 -33.34 -18.48 7.05
C GLU A 30 -31.95 -18.58 7.70
N ALA A 31 -31.69 -19.62 8.49
CA ALA A 31 -30.36 -19.87 9.06
C ALA A 31 -29.28 -20.06 7.99
N ALA A 32 -29.61 -20.74 6.87
CA ALA A 32 -28.68 -20.90 5.75
C ALA A 32 -28.31 -19.56 5.09
N LEU A 33 -29.29 -18.66 4.92
CA LEU A 33 -29.07 -17.31 4.41
C LEU A 33 -28.15 -16.52 5.35
N TYR A 34 -28.41 -16.51 6.66
CA TYR A 34 -27.58 -15.77 7.61
C TYR A 34 -26.16 -16.33 7.72
N VAL A 35 -25.96 -17.64 7.66
CA VAL A 35 -24.62 -18.25 7.58
C VAL A 35 -23.89 -17.80 6.32
N SER A 36 -24.56 -17.74 5.17
CA SER A 36 -23.96 -17.27 3.92
C SER A 36 -23.57 -15.79 3.98
N ARG A 37 -24.45 -14.93 4.52
CA ARG A 37 -24.18 -13.50 4.75
C ARG A 37 -22.96 -13.32 5.66
N LEU A 38 -22.93 -14.03 6.78
CA LEU A 38 -21.82 -14.01 7.73
C LEU A 38 -20.50 -14.47 7.08
N GLN A 39 -20.51 -15.54 6.29
CA GLN A 39 -19.33 -16.02 5.56
C GLN A 39 -18.83 -15.03 4.52
N ALA A 40 -19.72 -14.18 3.98
CA ALA A 40 -19.36 -13.06 3.11
C ALA A 40 -18.84 -11.82 3.89
N GLY A 41 -18.73 -11.91 5.22
CA GLY A 41 -18.26 -10.82 6.08
C GLY A 41 -19.33 -9.80 6.46
N ASP A 42 -20.61 -10.09 6.24
CA ASP A 42 -21.72 -9.24 6.66
C ASP A 42 -21.81 -9.17 8.19
N ARG A 43 -21.81 -7.96 8.74
CA ARG A 43 -21.91 -7.64 10.17
C ARG A 43 -23.09 -6.70 10.47
N SER A 44 -24.10 -6.71 9.62
CA SER A 44 -25.32 -5.92 9.81
C SER A 44 -26.04 -6.27 11.12
N PRO A 45 -26.84 -5.34 11.67
CA PRO A 45 -27.62 -5.57 12.88
C PRO A 45 -28.42 -6.87 12.85
N ASP A 46 -29.07 -7.20 11.73
CA ASP A 46 -29.86 -8.43 11.57
C ASP A 46 -29.01 -9.70 11.77
N VAL A 47 -27.77 -9.74 11.25
CA VAL A 47 -26.87 -10.89 11.42
C VAL A 47 -26.43 -11.01 12.88
N LEU A 48 -26.13 -9.88 13.53
CA LEU A 48 -25.73 -9.86 14.95
C LEU A 48 -26.89 -10.25 15.87
N GLU A 49 -28.10 -9.77 15.56
CA GLU A 49 -29.32 -10.14 16.27
C GLU A 49 -29.61 -11.63 16.11
N TRP A 50 -29.54 -12.16 14.89
CA TRP A 50 -29.68 -13.60 14.64
C TRP A 50 -28.67 -14.42 15.46
N LEU A 51 -27.39 -14.03 15.46
CA LEU A 51 -26.36 -14.71 16.25
C LEU A 51 -26.67 -14.69 17.75
N SER A 52 -27.24 -13.60 18.28
CA SER A 52 -27.58 -13.47 19.70
C SER A 52 -28.71 -14.39 20.17
N HIS A 53 -29.54 -14.88 19.24
CA HIS A 53 -30.63 -15.81 19.52
C HIS A 53 -30.21 -17.29 19.42
N LEU A 54 -29.01 -17.59 18.92
CA LEU A 54 -28.52 -18.95 18.79
C LEU A 54 -28.11 -19.53 20.14
N ARG A 55 -28.46 -20.79 20.38
CA ARG A 55 -27.98 -21.53 21.55
C ARG A 55 -26.47 -21.75 21.47
N LYS A 56 -25.83 -21.92 22.63
CA LYS A 56 -24.41 -22.27 22.77
C LYS A 56 -23.98 -23.42 21.86
N GLU A 57 -24.75 -24.49 21.75
CA GLU A 57 -24.42 -25.66 20.91
C GLU A 57 -24.43 -25.31 19.43
N GLN A 58 -25.34 -24.44 19.00
CA GLN A 58 -25.44 -23.96 17.61
C GLN A 58 -24.25 -23.07 17.27
N LEU A 59 -23.90 -22.13 18.15
CA LEU A 59 -22.71 -21.27 17.99
C LEU A 59 -21.42 -22.10 17.98
N THR A 60 -21.31 -23.11 18.86
CA THR A 60 -20.18 -24.05 18.87
C THR A 60 -20.08 -24.79 17.54
N ALA A 61 -21.19 -25.32 17.03
CA ALA A 61 -21.22 -26.03 15.74
C ALA A 61 -20.88 -25.12 14.56
N LEU A 62 -21.26 -23.84 14.60
CA LEU A 62 -20.88 -22.86 13.59
C LEU A 62 -19.37 -22.60 13.63
N ILE A 63 -18.80 -22.32 14.81
CA ILE A 63 -17.35 -22.11 14.98
C ILE A 63 -16.57 -23.33 14.50
N ASP A 64 -17.00 -24.55 14.85
CA ASP A 64 -16.31 -25.79 14.47
C ASP A 64 -16.33 -26.02 12.95
N LYS A 65 -17.38 -25.57 12.26
CA LYS A 65 -17.51 -25.67 10.80
C LYS A 65 -16.82 -24.53 10.04
N SER A 66 -16.62 -23.37 10.67
CA SER A 66 -16.09 -22.19 10.01
C SER A 66 -14.68 -22.38 9.45
N PRO A 67 -14.45 -22.13 8.15
CA PRO A 67 -13.16 -22.36 7.52
C PRO A 67 -12.08 -21.43 8.09
N ARG A 68 -10.86 -21.96 8.22
CA ARG A 68 -9.71 -21.27 8.80
C ARG A 68 -8.87 -20.54 7.74
N ARG A 69 -9.54 -19.95 6.74
CA ARG A 69 -8.86 -19.20 5.68
C ARG A 69 -8.59 -17.76 6.14
N ARG A 70 -7.48 -17.17 5.67
CA ARG A 70 -7.02 -15.82 6.06
C ARG A 70 -8.01 -14.70 5.68
N ASP A 71 -8.85 -14.91 4.68
CA ASP A 71 -9.90 -13.99 4.23
C ASP A 71 -11.12 -13.96 5.16
N ASN A 72 -11.35 -14.99 5.97
CA ASN A 72 -12.56 -15.13 6.80
C ASN A 72 -12.38 -14.73 8.28
N HIS A 73 -11.30 -14.01 8.61
CA HIS A 73 -11.02 -13.58 9.98
C HIS A 73 -12.18 -12.76 10.59
N ALA A 74 -12.80 -11.87 9.80
CA ALA A 74 -13.88 -11.02 10.27
C ALA A 74 -15.15 -11.81 10.65
N ALA A 75 -15.53 -12.81 9.85
CA ALA A 75 -16.67 -13.68 10.13
C ALA A 75 -16.43 -14.53 11.40
N ASN A 76 -15.22 -15.10 11.51
CA ASN A 76 -14.82 -15.89 12.66
C ASN A 76 -14.80 -15.07 13.95
N ASP A 77 -14.34 -13.81 13.91
CA ASP A 77 -14.39 -12.92 15.07
C ASP A 77 -15.82 -12.64 15.51
N THR A 78 -16.70 -12.35 14.56
CA THR A 78 -18.11 -12.06 14.85
C THR A 78 -18.79 -13.26 15.54
N LEU A 79 -18.49 -14.48 15.08
CA LEU A 79 -18.95 -15.72 15.72
C LEU A 79 -18.39 -15.90 17.13
N VAL A 80 -17.08 -15.70 17.30
CA VAL A 80 -16.42 -15.84 18.61
C VAL A 80 -16.95 -14.80 19.59
N GLU A 81 -17.14 -13.55 19.16
CA GLU A 81 -17.72 -12.49 19.98
C GLU A 81 -19.15 -12.83 20.42
N ALA A 82 -19.99 -13.32 19.50
CA ALA A 82 -21.34 -13.76 19.85
C ALA A 82 -21.32 -14.93 20.85
N PHE A 83 -20.41 -15.90 20.63
CA PHE A 83 -20.22 -17.04 21.53
C PHE A 83 -19.75 -16.62 22.92
N LEU A 84 -18.77 -15.73 23.03
CA LEU A 84 -18.24 -15.26 24.32
C LEU A 84 -19.24 -14.38 25.08
N LYS A 85 -20.19 -13.73 24.39
CA LYS A 85 -21.29 -12.95 25.01
C LYS A 85 -22.46 -13.82 25.46
N HIS A 86 -22.53 -15.10 25.06
CA HIS A 86 -23.63 -15.98 25.42
C HIS A 86 -23.62 -16.28 26.94
N PRO A 87 -24.77 -16.18 27.64
CA PRO A 87 -24.81 -16.26 29.11
C PRO A 87 -24.30 -17.60 29.68
N ASP A 88 -24.46 -18.69 28.93
CA ASP A 88 -24.00 -20.04 29.31
C ASP A 88 -22.53 -20.34 28.99
N VAL A 89 -21.76 -19.34 28.56
CA VAL A 89 -20.33 -19.47 28.23
C VAL A 89 -19.48 -18.89 29.35
N SER A 90 -18.76 -19.78 30.04
CA SER A 90 -17.70 -19.43 30.98
C SER A 90 -16.34 -19.93 30.49
N LEU A 91 -15.26 -19.37 31.03
CA LEU A 91 -13.89 -19.76 30.66
C LEU A 91 -13.63 -21.26 30.83
N ASP A 92 -14.24 -21.90 31.83
CA ASP A 92 -14.09 -23.34 32.06
C ASP A 92 -14.89 -24.18 31.05
N CYS A 93 -16.01 -23.66 30.55
CA CYS A 93 -16.72 -24.28 29.42
C CYS A 93 -15.86 -24.33 28.15
N LEU A 94 -14.99 -23.34 27.94
CA LEU A 94 -14.14 -23.28 26.75
C LEU A 94 -13.17 -24.45 26.68
N ILE A 95 -12.68 -24.92 27.82
CA ILE A 95 -11.76 -26.05 27.90
C ILE A 95 -12.43 -27.34 27.43
N GLY A 96 -13.75 -27.48 27.55
CA GLY A 96 -14.49 -28.66 27.07
C GLY A 96 -14.68 -28.73 25.55
N LEU A 97 -14.34 -27.68 24.80
CA LEU A 97 -14.59 -27.61 23.36
C LEU A 97 -13.57 -28.43 22.54
N SER A 98 -13.88 -28.63 21.26
CA SER A 98 -12.95 -29.21 20.29
C SER A 98 -11.68 -28.37 20.18
N ASP A 99 -10.54 -29.00 19.87
CA ASP A 99 -9.26 -28.28 19.72
C ASP A 99 -9.35 -27.15 18.68
N ARG A 100 -10.15 -27.36 17.62
CA ARG A 100 -10.40 -26.36 16.58
C ARG A 100 -11.15 -25.14 17.13
N CYS A 101 -12.22 -25.36 17.91
CA CYS A 101 -12.98 -24.28 18.54
C CYS A 101 -12.11 -23.48 19.51
N ILE A 102 -11.37 -24.17 20.40
CA ILE A 102 -10.48 -23.51 21.36
C ILE A 102 -9.46 -22.65 20.63
N LEU A 103 -8.87 -23.17 19.55
CA LEU A 103 -7.85 -22.44 18.79
C LEU A 103 -8.41 -21.20 18.08
N LEU A 104 -9.60 -21.29 17.48
CA LEU A 104 -10.26 -20.14 16.86
C LEU A 104 -10.60 -19.05 17.88
N ILE A 105 -11.09 -19.45 19.06
CA ILE A 105 -11.39 -18.51 20.16
C ILE A 105 -10.09 -17.87 20.66
N ALA A 106 -9.03 -18.66 20.87
CA ALA A 106 -7.73 -18.15 21.28
C ALA A 106 -7.14 -17.16 20.26
N ASP A 107 -7.18 -17.48 18.96
CA ASP A 107 -6.70 -16.61 17.87
C ASP A 107 -7.51 -15.29 17.77
N SER A 108 -8.81 -15.31 18.07
CA SER A 108 -9.65 -14.11 18.11
C SER A 108 -9.34 -13.24 19.34
N LEU A 109 -9.28 -13.86 20.52
CA LEU A 109 -8.91 -13.17 21.77
C LEU A 109 -7.52 -12.53 21.67
N ALA A 110 -6.53 -13.26 21.14
CA ALA A 110 -5.16 -12.76 20.97
C ALA A 110 -5.09 -11.54 20.05
N ARG A 111 -5.90 -11.49 18.98
CA ARG A 111 -5.96 -10.32 18.07
C ARG A 111 -6.56 -9.08 18.74
N HIS A 112 -7.42 -9.28 19.74
CA HIS A 112 -7.98 -8.20 20.56
C HIS A 112 -7.12 -7.88 21.80
N GLY A 113 -5.98 -8.55 21.97
CA GLY A 113 -5.08 -8.34 23.11
C GLY A 113 -5.58 -8.94 24.43
N ASP A 114 -6.60 -9.81 24.40
CA ASP A 114 -7.17 -10.40 25.61
C ASP A 114 -6.29 -11.54 26.16
N GLN A 115 -5.86 -11.41 27.41
CA GLN A 115 -4.98 -12.36 28.10
C GLN A 115 -5.60 -13.75 28.31
N GLN A 116 -6.93 -13.88 28.24
CA GLN A 116 -7.60 -15.18 28.31
C GLN A 116 -7.14 -16.15 27.21
N CYS A 117 -6.65 -15.64 26.06
CA CYS A 117 -6.09 -16.48 25.01
C CYS A 117 -4.94 -17.36 25.52
N VAL A 118 -4.15 -16.89 26.49
CA VAL A 118 -3.00 -17.62 27.05
C VAL A 118 -3.45 -18.95 27.65
N LYS A 119 -4.51 -18.94 28.48
CA LYS A 119 -5.04 -20.16 29.10
C LYS A 119 -5.48 -21.16 28.04
N LEU A 120 -6.13 -20.68 26.98
CA LEU A 120 -6.62 -21.53 25.89
C LEU A 120 -5.49 -22.13 25.05
N TYR A 121 -4.46 -21.35 24.71
CA TYR A 121 -3.27 -21.87 24.04
C TYR A 121 -2.55 -22.91 24.90
N GLU A 122 -2.38 -22.67 26.20
CA GLU A 122 -1.71 -23.63 27.10
C GLU A 122 -2.50 -24.94 27.26
N VAL A 123 -3.84 -24.87 27.30
CA VAL A 123 -4.69 -26.07 27.26
C VAL A 123 -4.41 -26.87 25.99
N LEU A 124 -4.41 -26.24 24.82
CA LEU A 124 -4.13 -26.93 23.56
C LEU A 124 -2.72 -27.51 23.52
N LEU A 125 -1.72 -26.75 23.96
CA LEU A 125 -0.34 -27.22 24.04
C LEU A 125 -0.23 -28.44 24.96
N SER A 126 -0.90 -28.45 26.11
CA SER A 126 -0.90 -29.62 27.01
C SER A 126 -1.47 -30.88 26.34
N ARG A 127 -2.48 -30.75 25.49
CA ARG A 127 -3.09 -31.86 24.71
C ARG A 127 -2.17 -32.40 23.61
N ARG A 128 -1.27 -31.56 23.11
CA ARG A 128 -0.33 -31.88 22.02
C ARG A 128 1.01 -32.44 22.47
N LYS A 129 1.32 -32.45 23.77
CA LYS A 129 2.62 -32.93 24.27
C LYS A 129 2.87 -34.37 23.81
N GLY A 130 4.03 -34.61 23.17
CA GLY A 130 4.39 -35.92 22.61
C GLY A 130 3.60 -36.35 21.36
N LYS A 131 2.73 -35.49 20.82
CA LYS A 131 1.91 -35.73 19.63
C LYS A 131 2.12 -34.62 18.59
N ALA A 132 3.06 -34.85 17.67
CA ALA A 132 2.96 -34.53 16.22
C ALA A 132 4.28 -34.09 15.57
N ASN A 133 4.48 -34.51 14.32
CA ASN A 133 5.59 -34.11 13.46
C ASN A 133 5.26 -32.89 12.57
N ALA A 134 4.33 -32.03 13.01
CA ALA A 134 3.81 -30.91 12.21
C ALA A 134 3.92 -29.57 12.96
N ALA A 135 3.62 -28.47 12.27
CA ALA A 135 3.53 -27.14 12.86
C ALA A 135 2.54 -27.12 14.03
N VAL A 136 2.85 -26.31 15.05
CA VAL A 136 2.02 -26.13 16.25
C VAL A 136 1.50 -24.69 16.26
N PRO A 137 0.33 -24.42 15.64
CA PRO A 137 -0.21 -23.06 15.54
C PRO A 137 -0.34 -22.35 16.87
N GLU A 138 -0.54 -23.10 17.96
CA GLU A 138 -0.66 -22.58 19.31
C GLU A 138 0.62 -21.92 19.81
N LEU A 139 1.79 -22.49 19.50
CA LEU A 139 3.08 -21.87 19.83
C LEU A 139 3.25 -20.56 19.05
N THR A 140 2.85 -20.56 17.79
CA THR A 140 2.89 -19.36 16.95
C THR A 140 1.98 -18.28 17.52
N GLY A 141 0.71 -18.59 17.76
CA GLY A 141 -0.27 -17.63 18.29
C GLY A 141 0.11 -17.09 19.66
N LEU A 142 0.57 -17.95 20.58
CA LEU A 142 0.98 -17.54 21.92
C LEU A 142 2.26 -16.68 21.90
N GLY A 143 3.26 -17.04 21.10
CA GLY A 143 4.47 -16.24 20.95
C GLY A 143 4.18 -14.88 20.32
N GLU A 144 3.36 -14.82 19.27
CA GLU A 144 2.93 -13.57 18.64
C GLU A 144 2.13 -12.69 19.60
N TYR A 145 1.25 -13.28 20.43
CA TYR A 145 0.53 -12.56 21.46
C TYR A 145 1.48 -11.87 22.44
N TYR A 146 2.44 -12.61 23.03
CA TYR A 146 3.40 -12.03 23.96
C TYR A 146 4.26 -10.94 23.30
N GLY A 147 4.70 -11.17 22.05
CA GLY A 147 5.47 -10.17 21.29
C GLY A 147 4.69 -8.88 21.04
N LYS A 148 3.40 -8.98 20.67
CA LYS A 148 2.51 -7.81 20.51
C LYS A 148 2.22 -7.10 21.82
N ALA A 149 2.14 -7.83 22.92
CA ALA A 149 1.98 -7.28 24.26
C ALA A 149 3.28 -6.63 24.81
N GLY A 150 4.40 -6.74 24.07
CA GLY A 150 5.72 -6.20 24.46
C GLY A 150 6.51 -7.11 25.40
N ASP A 151 5.99 -8.29 25.75
CA ASP A 151 6.70 -9.29 26.56
C ASP A 151 7.57 -10.19 25.67
N HIS A 152 8.59 -9.57 25.07
CA HIS A 152 9.49 -10.23 24.12
C HIS A 152 10.26 -11.41 24.73
N GLY A 153 10.57 -11.36 26.04
CA GLY A 153 11.19 -12.47 26.75
C GLY A 153 10.30 -13.72 26.77
N LYS A 154 9.03 -13.58 27.18
CA LYS A 154 8.08 -14.71 27.15
C LYS A 154 7.76 -15.18 25.74
N ALA A 155 7.72 -14.28 24.76
CA ALA A 155 7.56 -14.65 23.36
C ALA A 155 8.69 -15.58 22.90
N ALA A 156 9.94 -15.21 23.21
CA ALA A 156 11.11 -16.01 22.90
C ALA A 156 11.10 -17.37 23.60
N ASP A 157 10.85 -17.39 24.91
CA ASP A 157 10.74 -18.61 25.70
C ASP A 157 9.64 -19.54 25.17
N THR A 158 8.52 -18.96 24.70
CA THR A 158 7.42 -19.73 24.09
C THR A 158 7.87 -20.45 22.83
N TYR A 159 8.57 -19.76 21.92
CA TYR A 159 9.08 -20.39 20.70
C TYR A 159 10.15 -21.45 20.98
N MET A 160 10.96 -21.27 22.03
CA MET A 160 11.96 -22.26 22.44
C MET A 160 11.36 -23.59 22.91
N ARG A 161 10.07 -23.63 23.26
CA ARG A 161 9.34 -24.87 23.58
C ARG A 161 9.05 -25.73 22.36
N ALA A 162 9.34 -25.28 21.13
CA ALA A 162 9.03 -26.02 19.90
C ALA A 162 9.55 -27.47 19.89
N GLY A 163 10.70 -27.73 20.51
CA GLY A 163 11.28 -29.07 20.64
C GLY A 163 10.46 -30.05 21.47
N ASP A 164 9.60 -29.55 22.36
CA ASP A 164 8.71 -30.39 23.17
C ASP A 164 7.55 -30.99 22.37
N TYR A 165 7.29 -30.43 21.18
CA TYR A 165 6.12 -30.73 20.37
C TYR A 165 6.42 -31.23 18.97
N SER A 166 7.64 -31.06 18.46
CA SER A 166 7.99 -31.44 17.10
C SER A 166 9.46 -31.81 16.95
N THR A 167 9.74 -32.77 16.07
CA THR A 167 11.10 -33.09 15.61
C THR A 167 11.38 -32.59 14.19
N HIS A 168 10.38 -31.93 13.56
CA HIS A 168 10.47 -31.45 12.19
C HIS A 168 11.47 -30.29 12.09
N ARG A 169 12.63 -30.55 11.47
CA ARG A 169 13.77 -29.63 11.43
C ARG A 169 13.45 -28.22 10.88
N PRO A 170 12.76 -28.05 9.73
CA PRO A 170 12.36 -26.71 9.26
C PRO A 170 11.52 -25.93 10.27
N PHE A 171 10.59 -26.59 10.96
CA PHE A 171 9.77 -25.95 11.98
C PHE A 171 10.62 -25.50 13.18
N LEU A 172 11.51 -26.37 13.67
CA LEU A 172 12.44 -26.02 14.76
C LEU A 172 13.39 -24.88 14.38
N ALA A 173 13.89 -24.87 13.15
CA ALA A 173 14.74 -23.80 12.63
C ALA A 173 14.01 -22.45 12.62
N ASN A 174 12.79 -22.41 12.09
CA ASN A 174 11.97 -21.20 12.07
C ASN A 174 11.63 -20.71 13.49
N ARG A 175 11.22 -21.60 14.40
CA ARG A 175 10.93 -21.21 15.79
C ARG A 175 12.18 -20.73 16.54
N THR A 176 13.35 -21.31 16.27
CA THR A 176 14.63 -20.83 16.83
C THR A 176 14.97 -19.43 16.32
N LEU A 177 14.75 -19.18 15.02
CA LEU A 177 14.91 -17.86 14.42
C LEU A 177 13.95 -16.83 15.04
N ASP A 178 12.68 -17.19 15.21
CA ASP A 178 11.69 -16.29 15.83
C ASP A 178 12.04 -15.99 17.30
N ALA A 179 12.52 -16.99 18.06
CA ALA A 179 13.04 -16.76 19.40
C ALA A 179 14.25 -15.81 19.42
N ALA A 180 15.19 -15.95 18.47
CA ALA A 180 16.34 -15.06 18.35
C ALA A 180 15.91 -13.60 18.16
N ARG A 181 14.93 -13.36 17.27
CA ARG A 181 14.35 -12.03 17.02
C ARG A 181 13.71 -11.43 18.27
N GLU A 182 12.95 -12.23 19.02
CA GLU A 182 12.30 -11.75 20.24
C GLU A 182 13.32 -11.46 21.36
N TYR A 183 14.34 -12.31 21.59
CA TYR A 183 15.41 -11.98 22.54
C TYR A 183 16.17 -10.72 22.14
N PHE A 184 16.38 -10.50 20.85
CA PHE A 184 16.99 -9.26 20.37
C PHE A 184 16.12 -8.04 20.76
N ARG A 185 14.80 -8.11 20.51
CA ARG A 185 13.86 -7.04 20.92
C ARG A 185 13.76 -6.86 22.43
N SER A 186 13.99 -7.90 23.22
CA SER A 186 14.07 -7.80 24.68
C SER A 186 15.39 -7.23 25.20
N GLY A 187 16.37 -6.95 24.31
CA GLY A 187 17.69 -6.47 24.66
C GLY A 187 18.69 -7.56 25.07
N ASP A 188 18.33 -8.85 25.01
CA ASP A 188 19.23 -9.97 25.26
C ASP A 188 19.96 -10.35 23.96
N GLU A 189 20.83 -9.44 23.50
CA GLU A 189 21.59 -9.61 22.26
C GLU A 189 22.49 -10.85 22.29
N LYS A 190 22.99 -11.23 23.48
CA LYS A 190 23.86 -12.40 23.64
C LYS A 190 23.08 -13.66 23.29
N LYS A 191 21.92 -13.88 23.92
CA LYS A 191 21.08 -15.05 23.67
C LYS A 191 20.52 -15.06 22.25
N ALA A 192 20.16 -13.89 21.72
CA ALA A 192 19.75 -13.77 20.32
C ALA A 192 20.84 -14.28 19.36
N ASN A 193 22.09 -13.84 19.53
CA ASN A 193 23.22 -14.28 18.71
C ASN A 193 23.50 -15.77 18.84
N GLU A 194 23.46 -16.33 20.07
CA GLU A 194 23.60 -17.77 20.29
C GLU A 194 22.54 -18.57 19.51
N LEU A 195 21.30 -18.10 19.48
CA LEU A 195 20.23 -18.74 18.74
C LEU A 195 20.37 -18.60 17.23
N TYR A 196 20.75 -17.43 16.72
CA TYR A 196 21.03 -17.27 15.30
C TYR A 196 22.14 -18.23 14.82
N GLU A 197 23.19 -18.41 15.63
CA GLU A 197 24.28 -19.36 15.35
C GLU A 197 23.86 -20.82 15.45
N ARG A 198 22.79 -21.11 16.19
CA ARG A 198 22.20 -22.45 16.30
C ARG A 198 21.34 -22.82 15.09
N VAL A 199 20.70 -21.87 14.40
CA VAL A 199 19.81 -22.15 13.25
C VAL A 199 20.42 -23.09 12.19
N PRO A 200 21.69 -22.91 11.75
CA PRO A 200 22.33 -23.81 10.79
C PRO A 200 22.32 -25.29 11.18
N SER A 201 22.33 -25.61 12.48
CA SER A 201 22.37 -26.99 12.99
C SER A 201 21.11 -27.81 12.62
N PHE A 202 20.02 -27.15 12.24
CA PHE A 202 18.80 -27.81 11.79
C PHE A 202 18.84 -28.18 10.29
N GLY A 203 19.81 -27.71 9.51
CA GLY A 203 19.98 -28.06 8.10
C GLY A 203 18.91 -27.49 7.15
N TYR A 204 18.12 -26.51 7.60
CA TYR A 204 17.12 -25.82 6.77
C TYR A 204 17.73 -24.52 6.22
N GLY A 205 18.05 -24.52 4.93
CA GLY A 205 18.79 -23.44 4.26
C GLY A 205 18.07 -22.10 4.32
N TRP A 206 16.74 -22.11 4.16
CA TRP A 206 15.91 -20.91 4.26
C TRP A 206 16.09 -20.16 5.58
N ALA A 207 15.77 -20.80 6.72
CA ALA A 207 15.90 -20.16 8.04
C ALA A 207 17.35 -19.75 8.33
N THR A 208 18.32 -20.55 7.87
CA THR A 208 19.74 -20.25 8.01
C THR A 208 20.10 -18.94 7.31
N GLY A 209 19.68 -18.76 6.06
CA GLY A 209 19.98 -17.51 5.35
C GLY A 209 19.22 -16.31 5.89
N VAL A 210 17.99 -16.49 6.34
CA VAL A 210 17.26 -15.40 7.01
C VAL A 210 17.96 -15.00 8.32
N ALA A 211 18.48 -15.94 9.10
CA ALA A 211 19.29 -15.66 10.29
C ALA A 211 20.55 -14.85 9.96
N LEU A 212 21.24 -15.18 8.86
CA LEU A 212 22.40 -14.42 8.39
C LEU A 212 22.02 -12.99 7.97
N CYS A 213 20.92 -12.83 7.23
CA CYS A 213 20.41 -11.53 6.81
C CYS A 213 20.04 -10.63 8.01
N ASP A 214 19.32 -11.19 8.99
CA ASP A 214 18.94 -10.47 10.22
C ASP A 214 20.19 -9.96 10.96
N ARG A 215 21.16 -10.85 11.22
CA ARG A 215 22.43 -10.47 11.87
C ARG A 215 23.20 -9.42 11.10
N ALA A 216 23.30 -9.58 9.78
CA ALA A 216 24.00 -8.63 8.92
C ALA A 216 23.32 -7.26 8.95
N SER A 217 21.99 -7.21 8.94
CA SER A 217 21.23 -5.96 9.08
C SER A 217 21.53 -5.23 10.39
N LEU A 218 21.59 -5.96 11.50
CA LEU A 218 21.96 -5.40 12.80
C LEU A 218 23.38 -4.82 12.78
N LEU A 219 24.34 -5.56 12.21
CA LEU A 219 25.71 -5.06 12.05
C LEU A 219 25.78 -3.82 11.15
N MET A 220 25.00 -3.78 10.07
CA MET A 220 24.90 -2.61 9.19
C MET A 220 24.34 -1.38 9.93
N GLN A 221 23.31 -1.55 10.76
CA GLN A 221 22.76 -0.48 11.59
C GLN A 221 23.79 0.04 12.62
N GLN A 222 24.67 -0.83 13.11
CA GLN A 222 25.80 -0.47 13.98
C GLN A 222 27.01 0.10 13.22
N GLY A 223 26.95 0.24 11.89
CA GLY A 223 28.06 0.69 11.05
C GLY A 223 29.20 -0.33 10.88
N ARG A 224 29.00 -1.59 11.32
CA ARG A 224 29.98 -2.70 11.26
C ARG A 224 29.90 -3.42 9.92
N TYR A 225 30.15 -2.68 8.83
CA TYR A 225 29.92 -3.16 7.46
C TYR A 225 30.82 -4.33 7.05
N ASP A 226 32.09 -4.39 7.48
CA ASP A 226 32.97 -5.49 7.09
C ASP A 226 32.52 -6.83 7.68
N GLN A 227 32.06 -6.83 8.93
CA GLN A 227 31.53 -8.03 9.58
C GLN A 227 30.17 -8.45 9.00
N ALA A 228 29.31 -7.48 8.65
CA ALA A 228 28.07 -7.78 7.93
C ALA A 228 28.35 -8.45 6.58
N ARG A 229 29.38 -7.99 5.85
CA ARG A 229 29.82 -8.60 4.59
C ARG A 229 30.31 -10.03 4.79
N GLU A 230 31.11 -10.29 5.83
CA GLU A 230 31.58 -11.65 6.17
C GLU A 230 30.42 -12.61 6.45
N ILE A 231 29.43 -12.17 7.25
CA ILE A 231 28.23 -12.96 7.53
C ILE A 231 27.46 -13.27 6.24
N LEU A 232 27.19 -12.26 5.41
CA LEU A 232 26.43 -12.43 4.16
C LEU A 232 27.16 -13.27 3.11
N ALA A 233 28.49 -13.36 3.19
CA ALA A 233 29.30 -14.21 2.32
C ALA A 233 29.37 -15.68 2.77
N THR A 234 28.76 -16.02 3.92
CA THR A 234 28.76 -17.39 4.44
C THR A 234 27.99 -18.33 3.51
N PRO A 235 28.58 -19.45 3.05
CA PRO A 235 27.88 -20.43 2.23
C PRO A 235 26.68 -21.03 2.96
N ILE A 236 25.55 -21.16 2.26
CA ILE A 236 24.35 -21.82 2.78
C ILE A 236 24.19 -23.18 2.09
N ASN A 237 23.86 -24.20 2.89
CA ASN A 237 23.52 -25.53 2.42
C ASN A 237 22.12 -25.92 2.91
N GLY A 238 21.54 -26.96 2.31
CA GLY A 238 20.25 -27.53 2.72
C GLY A 238 19.06 -27.03 1.90
N ASP A 239 17.86 -27.37 2.35
CA ASP A 239 16.64 -27.09 1.60
C ASP A 239 16.43 -25.58 1.38
N LEU A 240 16.06 -25.21 0.15
CA LEU A 240 15.83 -23.83 -0.30
C LEU A 240 17.07 -22.91 -0.23
N ALA A 241 18.29 -23.46 -0.12
CA ALA A 241 19.54 -22.69 -0.14
C ALA A 241 19.65 -21.76 -1.38
N ASP A 242 19.27 -22.26 -2.56
CA ASP A 242 19.29 -21.48 -3.80
C ASP A 242 18.33 -20.30 -3.79
N GLN A 243 17.16 -20.44 -3.14
CA GLN A 243 16.17 -19.37 -3.04
C GLN A 243 16.67 -18.28 -2.09
N VAL A 244 17.20 -18.66 -0.92
CA VAL A 244 17.72 -17.69 0.04
C VAL A 244 19.01 -17.01 -0.44
N ALA A 245 19.75 -17.62 -1.36
CA ALA A 245 20.88 -16.97 -2.03
C ALA A 245 20.46 -15.69 -2.78
N VAL A 246 19.23 -15.64 -3.34
CA VAL A 246 18.66 -14.41 -3.91
C VAL A 246 18.63 -13.30 -2.86
N THR A 247 18.16 -13.62 -1.66
CA THR A 247 18.08 -12.68 -0.54
C THR A 247 19.45 -12.23 -0.06
N LEU A 248 20.39 -13.16 0.11
CA LEU A 248 21.77 -12.81 0.49
C LEU A 248 22.43 -11.88 -0.53
N TYR A 249 22.32 -12.17 -1.83
CA TYR A 249 22.87 -11.31 -2.88
C TYR A 249 22.22 -9.93 -2.89
N SER A 250 20.92 -9.84 -2.65
CA SER A 250 20.25 -8.55 -2.51
C SER A 250 20.80 -7.75 -1.31
N TYR A 251 21.00 -8.39 -0.16
CA TYR A 251 21.56 -7.74 1.03
C TYR A 251 23.01 -7.32 0.84
N LEU A 252 23.81 -8.09 0.11
CA LEU A 252 25.15 -7.67 -0.31
C LEU A 252 25.07 -6.43 -1.21
N GLY A 253 24.10 -6.39 -2.13
CA GLY A 253 23.78 -5.19 -2.91
C GLY A 253 23.49 -3.99 -2.01
N ASP A 254 22.60 -4.14 -1.04
CA ASP A 254 22.24 -3.08 -0.09
C ASP A 254 23.46 -2.62 0.74
N LEU A 255 24.31 -3.56 1.18
CA LEU A 255 25.55 -3.27 1.91
C LEU A 255 26.55 -2.45 1.09
N HIS A 256 26.77 -2.83 -0.17
CA HIS A 256 27.61 -2.07 -1.08
C HIS A 256 26.99 -0.70 -1.39
N PHE A 257 25.67 -0.63 -1.49
CA PHE A 257 24.96 0.63 -1.73
C PHE A 257 25.14 1.62 -0.57
N VAL A 258 24.90 1.21 0.68
CA VAL A 258 25.05 2.10 1.84
C VAL A 258 26.50 2.54 2.06
N THR A 259 27.47 1.72 1.63
CA THR A 259 28.91 2.05 1.63
C THR A 259 29.36 2.82 0.38
N ARG A 260 28.42 3.30 -0.44
CA ARG A 260 28.64 4.11 -1.66
C ARG A 260 29.46 3.43 -2.75
N LYS A 261 29.50 2.11 -2.77
CA LYS A 261 30.14 1.28 -3.81
C LYS A 261 29.11 0.87 -4.85
N PHE A 262 28.56 1.86 -5.58
CA PHE A 262 27.39 1.67 -6.45
C PHE A 262 27.59 0.65 -7.56
N GLU A 263 28.78 0.60 -8.18
CA GLU A 263 29.08 -0.40 -9.21
C GLU A 263 29.03 -1.83 -8.65
N ASP A 264 29.61 -2.05 -7.47
CA ASP A 264 29.58 -3.36 -6.82
C ASP A 264 28.18 -3.71 -6.32
N ALA A 265 27.42 -2.72 -5.81
CA ALA A 265 26.02 -2.90 -5.47
C ALA A 265 25.22 -3.40 -6.67
N ASN A 266 25.39 -2.76 -7.85
CA ASN A 266 24.72 -3.17 -9.07
C ASN A 266 25.07 -4.61 -9.47
N LYS A 267 26.36 -5.00 -9.40
CA LYS A 267 26.78 -6.38 -9.68
C LYS A 267 26.07 -7.40 -8.78
N TRP A 268 25.94 -7.11 -7.49
CA TRP A 268 25.25 -7.99 -6.54
C TRP A 268 23.74 -8.07 -6.78
N TYR A 269 23.08 -6.94 -7.05
CA TYR A 269 21.67 -6.95 -7.41
C TYR A 269 21.40 -7.71 -8.71
N GLN A 270 22.21 -7.52 -9.75
CA GLN A 270 22.14 -8.29 -10.99
C GLN A 270 22.37 -9.78 -10.73
N LYS A 271 23.29 -10.13 -9.82
CA LYS A 271 23.50 -11.52 -9.39
C LYS A 271 22.26 -12.10 -8.70
N ALA A 272 21.58 -11.33 -7.84
CA ALA A 272 20.32 -11.74 -7.20
C ALA A 272 19.22 -12.00 -8.24
N VAL A 273 19.04 -11.10 -9.22
CA VAL A 273 18.06 -11.25 -10.30
C VAL A 273 18.38 -12.47 -11.17
N LYS A 274 19.66 -12.68 -11.51
CA LYS A 274 20.09 -13.85 -12.27
C LYS A 274 19.85 -15.15 -11.50
N GLN A 275 20.17 -15.17 -10.20
CA GLN A 275 19.90 -16.32 -9.33
C GLN A 275 18.41 -16.64 -9.33
N PHE A 276 17.55 -15.64 -9.18
CA PHE A 276 16.10 -15.81 -9.19
C PHE A 276 15.57 -16.44 -10.49
N HIS A 277 16.01 -15.96 -11.65
CA HIS A 277 15.62 -16.54 -12.94
C HIS A 277 16.15 -17.96 -13.16
N GLY A 278 17.22 -18.35 -12.46
CA GLY A 278 17.79 -19.69 -12.51
C GLY A 278 17.11 -20.71 -11.59
N LEU A 279 16.16 -20.29 -10.75
CA LEU A 279 15.47 -21.20 -9.83
C LEU A 279 14.53 -22.15 -10.59
N PRO A 280 14.53 -23.45 -10.29
CA PRO A 280 13.62 -24.42 -10.91
C PRO A 280 12.15 -24.23 -10.46
N GLY A 281 11.94 -23.43 -9.41
CA GLY A 281 10.64 -23.07 -8.86
C GLY A 281 10.83 -22.17 -7.63
N VAL A 282 9.83 -21.34 -7.36
CA VAL A 282 9.79 -20.45 -6.19
C VAL A 282 8.68 -20.93 -5.26
N VAL A 283 8.98 -21.06 -3.96
CA VAL A 283 7.93 -21.34 -2.97
C VAL A 283 7.15 -20.02 -2.77
N PRO A 284 5.84 -19.98 -3.09
CA PRO A 284 5.08 -18.75 -2.97
C PRO A 284 5.06 -18.24 -1.53
N ASN A 285 5.05 -16.92 -1.36
CA ASN A 285 4.93 -16.22 -0.08
C ASN A 285 6.15 -16.31 0.87
N GLU A 286 7.26 -16.90 0.45
CA GLU A 286 8.54 -16.78 1.18
C GLU A 286 9.23 -15.43 0.90
N GLY A 287 8.70 -14.63 -0.02
CA GLY A 287 9.18 -13.27 -0.29
C GLY A 287 10.34 -13.18 -1.28
N THR A 288 10.83 -14.32 -1.79
CA THR A 288 11.88 -14.40 -2.81
C THR A 288 11.56 -13.56 -4.04
N GLU A 289 10.31 -13.56 -4.52
CA GLU A 289 9.88 -12.72 -5.65
C GLU A 289 9.96 -11.21 -5.31
N SER A 290 9.58 -10.85 -4.08
CA SER A 290 9.68 -9.46 -3.63
C SER A 290 11.14 -9.01 -3.53
N THR A 291 12.03 -9.88 -3.07
CA THR A 291 13.47 -9.61 -3.00
C THR A 291 14.09 -9.48 -4.39
N ALA A 292 13.75 -10.38 -5.32
CA ALA A 292 14.21 -10.26 -6.70
C ALA A 292 13.67 -8.99 -7.38
N ARG A 293 12.41 -8.61 -7.11
CA ARG A 293 11.83 -7.35 -7.58
C ARG A 293 12.58 -6.14 -7.00
N HIS A 294 12.89 -6.15 -5.70
CA HIS A 294 13.71 -5.10 -5.06
C HIS A 294 15.07 -4.99 -5.74
N ALA A 295 15.81 -6.09 -5.87
CA ALA A 295 17.11 -6.11 -6.53
C ALA A 295 17.05 -5.57 -7.97
N ARG A 296 16.02 -5.93 -8.74
CA ARG A 296 15.84 -5.41 -10.11
C ARG A 296 15.59 -3.91 -10.12
N LEU A 297 14.71 -3.40 -9.25
CA LEU A 297 14.45 -1.96 -9.15
C LEU A 297 15.69 -1.21 -8.68
N ALA A 298 16.42 -1.76 -7.71
CA ALA A 298 17.66 -1.22 -7.20
C ALA A 298 18.74 -1.10 -8.28
N SER A 299 18.91 -2.15 -9.07
CA SER A 299 19.84 -2.20 -10.20
C SER A 299 19.50 -1.13 -11.24
N ALA A 300 18.22 -1.04 -11.65
CA ALA A 300 17.76 -0.02 -12.59
C ALA A 300 17.93 1.41 -12.05
N ASP A 301 17.63 1.61 -10.76
CA ASP A 301 17.84 2.91 -10.10
C ASP A 301 19.31 3.31 -10.13
N ILE A 302 20.25 2.41 -9.76
CA ILE A 302 21.69 2.68 -9.79
C ILE A 302 22.16 3.06 -11.20
N GLU A 303 21.72 2.34 -12.21
CA GLU A 303 22.07 2.63 -13.61
C GLU A 303 21.55 4.02 -14.03
N GLU A 304 20.31 4.35 -13.66
CA GLU A 304 19.75 5.67 -13.94
C GLU A 304 20.45 6.77 -13.11
N TRP A 305 20.88 6.50 -11.87
CA TRP A 305 21.66 7.42 -11.04
C TRP A 305 23.08 7.67 -11.56
N ALA A 306 23.68 6.69 -12.24
CA ALA A 306 24.97 6.88 -12.90
C ALA A 306 24.89 7.93 -14.02
N VAL A 307 23.73 8.05 -14.67
CA VAL A 307 23.48 9.05 -15.74
C VAL A 307 22.92 10.35 -15.17
N ASN A 308 21.97 10.26 -14.24
CA ASN A 308 21.23 11.38 -13.66
C ASN A 308 21.28 11.34 -12.12
N PRO A 309 22.43 11.70 -11.50
CA PRO A 309 22.64 11.60 -10.04
C PRO A 309 21.79 12.56 -9.20
N ILE A 310 21.15 13.55 -9.82
CA ILE A 310 20.16 14.43 -9.18
C ILE A 310 18.91 14.39 -10.04
N ARG A 311 17.75 14.09 -9.45
CA ARG A 311 16.47 14.11 -10.15
C ARG A 311 15.51 15.08 -9.49
N ALA A 312 14.61 15.64 -10.30
CA ALA A 312 13.58 16.58 -9.84
C ALA A 312 12.18 16.16 -10.32
N TYR A 313 11.19 16.36 -9.45
CA TYR A 313 9.79 16.11 -9.75
C TYR A 313 8.94 17.30 -9.24
N PRO A 314 8.20 18.01 -10.12
CA PRO A 314 8.15 17.80 -11.57
C PRO A 314 9.46 18.18 -12.29
N LYS A 315 9.65 17.69 -13.53
CA LYS A 315 10.83 18.04 -14.37
C LYS A 315 10.78 19.45 -14.96
N SER A 316 9.60 20.06 -14.95
CA SER A 316 9.35 21.44 -15.35
C SER A 316 8.24 21.99 -14.49
N VAL A 317 8.30 23.28 -14.18
CA VAL A 317 7.30 23.97 -13.38
C VAL A 317 6.53 24.94 -14.25
N ARG A 318 5.20 24.96 -14.10
CA ARG A 318 4.36 26.05 -14.58
C ARG A 318 3.57 26.64 -13.42
N LEU A 319 3.74 27.94 -13.17
CA LEU A 319 2.99 28.68 -12.18
C LEU A 319 2.15 29.76 -12.84
N THR A 320 1.07 30.13 -12.16
CA THR A 320 0.21 31.24 -12.55
C THR A 320 0.13 32.21 -11.38
N LEU A 321 0.61 33.44 -11.56
CA LEU A 321 0.42 34.53 -10.61
C LEU A 321 -0.98 35.09 -10.80
N LYS A 322 -1.81 35.04 -9.75
CA LYS A 322 -3.14 35.65 -9.80
C LYS A 322 -3.02 37.15 -9.47
N GLY A 323 -3.74 37.99 -10.20
CA GLY A 323 -3.21 39.30 -10.61
C GLY A 323 -2.72 40.30 -9.54
N ARG A 324 -3.24 40.36 -8.31
CA ARG A 324 -2.66 41.20 -7.21
C ARG A 324 -1.63 40.49 -6.32
N GLU A 325 -1.39 39.20 -6.51
CA GLU A 325 -0.38 38.48 -5.74
C GLU A 325 1.02 38.99 -6.12
N ASP A 326 1.76 39.44 -5.10
CA ASP A 326 3.16 39.86 -5.27
C ASP A 326 4.11 38.66 -5.39
N SER A 327 3.63 37.45 -5.06
CA SER A 327 4.41 36.23 -5.20
C SER A 327 3.57 34.98 -5.39
N SER A 328 4.14 33.98 -6.05
CA SER A 328 3.60 32.63 -6.13
C SER A 328 4.65 31.63 -5.62
N TYR A 329 4.20 30.52 -5.04
CA TYR A 329 5.05 29.51 -4.45
C TYR A 329 4.84 28.16 -5.13
N GLY A 330 5.88 27.33 -5.12
CA GLY A 330 5.77 25.94 -5.53
C GLY A 330 6.83 25.07 -4.86
N GLU A 331 6.69 23.77 -5.10
CA GLU A 331 7.54 22.73 -4.53
C GLU A 331 8.08 21.82 -5.62
N ILE A 332 9.35 21.43 -5.48
CA ILE A 332 10.01 20.44 -6.33
C ILE A 332 10.63 19.39 -5.41
N LEU A 333 10.32 18.12 -5.65
CA LEU A 333 10.97 17.01 -4.96
C LEU A 333 12.30 16.70 -5.63
N ILE A 334 13.39 16.81 -4.88
CA ILE A 334 14.74 16.49 -5.29
C ILE A 334 15.15 15.14 -4.73
N ARG A 335 15.65 14.24 -5.59
CA ARG A 335 16.11 12.91 -5.21
C ARG A 335 17.59 12.70 -5.53
N THR A 336 18.30 12.04 -4.62
CA THR A 336 19.74 11.72 -4.75
C THR A 336 20.07 10.30 -4.23
N PRO A 337 21.06 9.58 -4.81
CA PRO A 337 21.28 8.14 -4.65
C PRO A 337 22.01 7.70 -3.36
N THR A 338 21.86 8.40 -2.25
CA THR A 338 22.63 8.08 -1.04
C THR A 338 21.73 8.09 0.18
N PRO A 339 22.08 7.36 1.25
CA PRO A 339 21.38 7.47 2.52
C PRO A 339 21.66 8.76 3.31
N LEU A 340 22.67 9.54 2.90
CA LEU A 340 23.05 10.77 3.61
C LEU A 340 22.81 12.00 2.74
N PRO A 341 22.20 13.09 3.27
CA PRO A 341 21.96 14.29 2.48
C PRO A 341 23.21 14.79 1.75
N ILE A 342 23.12 14.88 0.42
CA ILE A 342 24.19 15.45 -0.41
C ILE A 342 24.10 16.98 -0.33
N PRO A 343 25.23 17.70 -0.23
CA PRO A 343 25.25 19.15 -0.42
C PRO A 343 24.81 19.49 -1.85
N LEU A 344 23.78 20.34 -1.96
CA LEU A 344 23.24 20.82 -3.22
C LEU A 344 23.52 22.32 -3.35
N ASN A 345 24.05 22.72 -4.49
CA ASN A 345 24.16 24.11 -4.91
C ASN A 345 22.96 24.41 -5.79
N ILE A 346 22.09 25.32 -5.35
CA ILE A 346 20.87 25.67 -6.06
C ILE A 346 20.93 27.14 -6.43
N ARG A 347 20.65 27.44 -7.69
CA ARG A 347 20.58 28.80 -8.23
C ARG A 347 19.35 28.91 -9.11
N ALA A 348 18.81 30.11 -9.22
CA ALA A 348 17.77 30.39 -10.19
C ALA A 348 18.17 31.59 -11.06
N ASP A 349 17.79 31.53 -12.32
CA ASP A 349 18.02 32.57 -13.32
C ASP A 349 16.70 32.87 -14.05
N PRO A 350 16.18 34.11 -14.00
CA PRO A 350 16.73 35.27 -13.30
C PRO A 350 16.64 35.15 -11.78
N SER A 351 17.38 36.00 -11.07
CA SER A 351 17.41 36.10 -9.59
C SER A 351 16.07 36.50 -8.95
N LEU A 352 15.01 36.66 -9.75
CA LEU A 352 13.64 36.93 -9.31
C LEU A 352 12.93 35.69 -8.74
N VAL A 353 13.50 34.50 -8.95
CA VAL A 353 13.03 33.26 -8.33
C VAL A 353 13.88 32.99 -7.09
N ASN A 354 13.29 33.18 -5.92
CA ASN A 354 13.89 32.75 -4.67
C ASN A 354 13.75 31.24 -4.53
N VAL A 355 14.83 30.57 -4.18
CA VAL A 355 14.87 29.11 -4.01
C VAL A 355 15.40 28.79 -2.63
N ARG A 356 14.73 27.88 -1.92
CA ARG A 356 15.11 27.44 -0.58
C ARG A 356 14.89 25.94 -0.44
N LEU A 357 15.96 25.22 -0.17
CA LEU A 357 15.90 23.80 0.12
C LEU A 357 15.41 23.57 1.56
N ALA A 358 14.49 22.62 1.74
CA ALA A 358 14.04 22.22 3.06
C ALA A 358 15.21 21.69 3.91
N THR A 359 15.12 21.94 5.22
CA THR A 359 16.08 21.44 6.22
C THR A 359 15.94 19.93 6.42
N GLY A 360 14.73 19.40 6.27
CA GLY A 360 14.45 17.97 6.36
C GLY A 360 14.76 17.20 5.08
N SER A 361 14.99 15.90 5.25
CA SER A 361 15.11 14.94 4.17
C SER A 361 14.43 13.63 4.56
N ILE A 362 13.81 12.96 3.61
CA ILE A 362 13.16 11.66 3.81
C ILE A 362 14.00 10.60 3.12
N GLN A 363 14.48 9.60 3.88
CA GLN A 363 15.14 8.45 3.29
C GLN A 363 14.09 7.46 2.77
N ARG A 364 14.17 7.12 1.48
CA ARG A 364 13.29 6.16 0.82
C ARG A 364 14.12 5.07 0.14
N GLY A 365 14.45 4.03 0.89
CA GLY A 365 15.26 2.91 0.38
C GLY A 365 16.60 3.39 -0.15
N LEU A 366 16.73 3.43 -1.48
CA LEU A 366 17.96 3.75 -2.22
C LEU A 366 18.09 5.22 -2.62
N PHE A 367 17.26 6.11 -2.10
CA PHE A 367 17.45 7.54 -2.33
C PHE A 367 17.02 8.38 -1.13
N THR A 368 17.62 9.55 -1.01
CA THR A 368 17.14 10.62 -0.15
C THR A 368 16.28 11.57 -0.98
N GLU A 369 15.12 11.94 -0.43
CA GLU A 369 14.19 12.93 -0.99
C GLU A 369 14.23 14.22 -0.17
N ARG A 370 14.28 15.38 -0.84
CA ARG A 370 14.27 16.72 -0.24
C ARG A 370 13.30 17.61 -0.99
N VAL A 371 12.56 18.44 -0.27
CA VAL A 371 11.67 19.43 -0.88
C VAL A 371 12.47 20.70 -1.16
N LEU A 372 12.47 21.15 -2.41
CA LEU A 372 12.94 22.47 -2.81
C LEU A 372 11.72 23.38 -2.94
N PHE A 373 11.62 24.35 -2.04
CA PHE A 373 10.64 25.42 -2.15
C PHE A 373 11.20 26.48 -3.08
N PHE A 374 10.35 27.02 -3.93
CA PHE A 374 10.68 28.21 -4.70
C PHE A 374 9.54 29.20 -4.64
N GLN A 375 9.89 30.48 -4.63
CA GLN A 375 8.98 31.60 -4.59
C GLN A 375 9.38 32.55 -5.70
N PHE A 376 8.43 32.88 -6.55
CA PHE A 376 8.62 33.93 -7.53
C PHE A 376 8.17 35.26 -6.95
N ILE A 377 8.97 36.32 -7.10
CA ILE A 377 8.59 37.69 -6.71
C ILE A 377 8.28 38.50 -7.96
N ARG A 378 7.08 39.11 -7.97
CA ARG A 378 6.65 40.01 -9.04
C ARG A 378 7.55 41.24 -9.09
N THR A 379 8.00 41.60 -10.29
CA THR A 379 8.69 42.87 -10.55
C THR A 379 7.88 43.77 -11.47
N PRO A 380 7.93 45.11 -11.27
CA PRO A 380 7.38 46.06 -12.22
C PRO A 380 8.00 45.85 -13.60
N GLY A 381 7.18 45.80 -14.65
CA GLY A 381 7.64 45.60 -16.03
C GLY A 381 7.88 44.14 -16.44
N MET A 382 7.55 43.16 -15.60
CA MET A 382 7.48 41.77 -16.03
C MET A 382 6.42 41.62 -17.12
N GLY A 383 6.82 41.00 -18.25
CA GLY A 383 5.90 40.64 -19.33
C GLY A 383 4.88 39.56 -18.90
N GLU A 384 4.11 39.06 -19.86
CA GLU A 384 3.05 38.09 -19.59
C GLU A 384 3.54 36.75 -19.08
N ALA A 385 4.72 36.36 -19.53
CA ALA A 385 5.39 35.16 -19.11
C ALA A 385 6.84 35.50 -18.73
N LEU A 386 7.27 35.00 -17.59
CA LEU A 386 8.68 34.90 -17.27
C LEU A 386 9.13 33.45 -17.42
N ARG A 387 10.21 33.28 -18.16
CA ARG A 387 10.95 32.02 -18.20
C ARG A 387 12.11 32.14 -17.23
N ALA A 388 12.16 31.19 -16.31
CA ALA A 388 13.25 31.04 -15.39
C ALA A 388 13.81 29.61 -15.47
N VAL A 389 15.02 29.42 -15.00
CA VAL A 389 15.64 28.10 -14.86
C VAL A 389 16.15 27.97 -13.44
N ILE A 390 15.71 26.92 -12.74
CA ILE A 390 16.30 26.51 -11.46
C ILE A 390 17.38 25.49 -11.76
N SER A 391 18.62 25.83 -11.47
CA SER A 391 19.79 24.98 -11.68
C SER A 391 20.25 24.37 -10.37
N ILE A 392 20.43 23.04 -10.37
CA ILE A 392 20.86 22.25 -9.23
C ILE A 392 22.13 21.52 -9.60
N SER A 393 23.16 21.67 -8.79
CA SER A 393 24.41 20.90 -8.91
C SER A 393 24.88 20.43 -7.54
N SER A 394 25.88 19.56 -7.52
CA SER A 394 26.50 19.09 -6.28
C SER A 394 28.01 18.99 -6.47
N PRO A 395 28.83 19.38 -5.48
CA PRO A 395 30.27 19.14 -5.53
C PRO A 395 30.63 17.64 -5.52
N GLN A 396 29.70 16.74 -5.14
CA GLN A 396 29.92 15.30 -5.21
C GLN A 396 29.72 14.73 -6.62
N PHE A 397 29.05 15.46 -7.52
CA PHE A 397 28.79 15.07 -8.90
C PHE A 397 29.42 16.08 -9.84
N THR A 398 30.75 16.12 -9.87
CA THR A 398 31.52 17.08 -10.67
C THR A 398 31.10 17.03 -12.14
N GLY A 399 30.78 18.20 -12.71
CA GLY A 399 30.34 18.32 -14.10
C GLY A 399 28.85 18.06 -14.32
N TYR A 400 28.12 17.54 -13.33
CA TYR A 400 26.67 17.36 -13.44
C TYR A 400 25.90 18.62 -13.02
N ARG A 401 24.93 19.01 -13.84
CA ARG A 401 23.99 20.10 -13.58
C ARG A 401 22.60 19.67 -14.06
N LEU A 402 21.61 19.78 -13.20
CA LEU A 402 20.20 19.62 -13.54
C LEU A 402 19.56 20.99 -13.66
N ASP A 403 18.98 21.27 -14.83
CA ASP A 403 18.24 22.50 -15.10
C ASP A 403 16.74 22.20 -15.17
N ILE A 404 15.96 22.91 -14.35
CA ILE A 404 14.51 22.76 -14.25
C ILE A 404 13.88 24.02 -14.84
N PRO A 405 13.31 23.93 -16.06
CA PRO A 405 12.62 25.07 -16.65
C PRO A 405 11.37 25.41 -15.83
N CYS A 406 11.23 26.69 -15.54
CA CYS A 406 10.11 27.27 -14.83
C CYS A 406 9.46 28.33 -15.73
N GLU A 407 8.17 28.19 -15.96
CA GLU A 407 7.39 29.15 -16.72
C GLU A 407 6.34 29.75 -15.80
N ILE A 408 6.39 31.06 -15.62
CA ILE A 408 5.49 31.77 -14.74
C ILE A 408 4.65 32.67 -15.61
N HIS A 409 3.36 32.35 -15.66
CA HIS A 409 2.38 33.13 -16.39
C HIS A 409 1.72 34.11 -15.44
N ARG A 410 1.58 35.35 -15.89
CA ARG A 410 0.72 36.31 -15.22
C ARG A 410 -0.71 36.01 -15.65
N SER A 411 -1.54 35.51 -14.75
CA SER A 411 -2.98 35.58 -14.97
C SER A 411 -3.37 37.04 -14.80
N ARG A 412 -4.10 37.57 -15.78
CA ARG A 412 -4.70 38.88 -15.62
C ARG A 412 -5.82 38.70 -14.59
N ASP A 413 -6.12 39.73 -13.81
CA ASP A 413 -7.18 39.69 -12.78
C ASP A 413 -8.55 39.64 -13.47
N VAL A 414 -8.88 38.52 -14.11
CA VAL A 414 -10.15 38.31 -14.76
C VAL A 414 -11.06 37.56 -13.82
N THR A 415 -12.12 38.26 -13.41
CA THR A 415 -13.19 37.69 -12.60
C THR A 415 -14.33 37.32 -13.53
N VAL A 416 -14.83 36.09 -13.39
CA VAL A 416 -16.05 35.64 -14.06
C VAL A 416 -17.13 35.49 -13.00
N SER A 417 -18.30 36.08 -13.23
CA SER A 417 -19.42 36.03 -12.29
C SER A 417 -19.82 34.59 -11.92
N ARG A 418 -19.58 33.63 -12.84
CA ARG A 418 -19.82 32.21 -12.64
C ARG A 418 -18.72 31.39 -13.33
N PRO A 419 -17.97 30.54 -12.60
CA PRO A 419 -16.93 29.69 -13.21
C PRO A 419 -17.48 28.51 -14.01
N ARG A 420 -18.79 28.22 -13.90
CA ARG A 420 -19.52 27.18 -14.65
C ARG A 420 -20.88 27.72 -15.09
N MET A 421 -21.32 27.38 -16.30
CA MET A 421 -22.68 27.67 -16.76
C MET A 421 -23.61 26.49 -16.49
N PHE A 422 -24.53 26.66 -15.55
CA PHE A 422 -25.55 25.64 -15.26
C PHE A 422 -26.89 26.06 -15.87
N PHE A 423 -27.39 25.25 -16.81
CA PHE A 423 -28.68 25.47 -17.48
C PHE A 423 -29.85 24.77 -16.75
N GLY A 424 -29.57 23.87 -15.80
CA GLY A 424 -30.59 23.16 -15.05
C GLY A 424 -31.38 22.17 -15.90
N LEU A 425 -32.67 22.01 -15.54
CA LEU A 425 -33.65 21.24 -16.31
C LEU A 425 -34.20 22.12 -17.44
N VAL A 426 -34.02 21.67 -18.66
CA VAL A 426 -34.35 22.38 -19.90
C VAL A 426 -35.59 21.74 -20.50
N LYS A 427 -36.72 22.42 -20.50
CA LYS A 427 -37.92 21.90 -21.17
C LYS A 427 -37.69 21.84 -22.68
N HIS A 428 -37.96 20.69 -23.29
CA HIS A 428 -37.90 20.55 -24.75
C HIS A 428 -38.70 21.66 -25.46
N GLY A 429 -38.10 22.26 -26.50
CA GLY A 429 -38.71 23.35 -27.27
C GLY A 429 -38.66 24.73 -26.61
N THR A 430 -37.97 24.90 -25.47
CA THR A 430 -37.77 26.21 -24.84
C THR A 430 -36.35 26.74 -25.04
N ALA A 431 -36.21 28.03 -25.32
CA ALA A 431 -34.91 28.67 -25.36
C ALA A 431 -34.46 29.01 -23.93
N LEU A 432 -33.27 28.55 -23.53
CA LEU A 432 -32.66 28.97 -22.27
C LEU A 432 -31.44 29.83 -22.53
N ARG A 433 -31.30 30.89 -21.74
CA ARG A 433 -30.19 31.84 -21.83
C ARG A 433 -29.44 31.86 -20.51
N GLN A 434 -28.11 31.78 -20.58
CA GLN A 434 -27.24 32.05 -19.45
C GLN A 434 -26.26 33.14 -19.85
N SER A 435 -26.11 34.12 -18.97
CA SER A 435 -25.16 35.22 -19.14
C SER A 435 -24.10 35.12 -18.06
N VAL A 436 -22.85 35.30 -18.48
CA VAL A 436 -21.72 35.51 -17.57
C VAL A 436 -21.22 36.94 -17.75
N THR A 437 -20.85 37.55 -16.63
CA THR A 437 -20.15 38.83 -16.63
C THR A 437 -18.70 38.55 -16.38
N ILE A 438 -17.86 39.06 -17.25
CA ILE A 438 -16.41 38.97 -17.17
C ILE A 438 -15.94 40.39 -16.86
N SER A 439 -15.13 40.54 -15.82
CA SER A 439 -14.56 41.84 -15.46
C SER A 439 -13.07 41.70 -15.25
N ALA A 440 -12.30 42.69 -15.69
CA ALA A 440 -10.87 42.74 -15.49
C ALA A 440 -10.41 44.14 -15.08
N GLN A 441 -9.23 44.24 -14.48
CA GLN A 441 -8.62 45.54 -14.14
C GLN A 441 -8.10 46.28 -15.38
N GLU A 442 -7.65 45.53 -16.38
CA GLU A 442 -7.10 46.02 -17.64
C GLU A 442 -8.20 46.06 -18.72
N GLU A 443 -8.06 46.96 -19.70
CA GLU A 443 -9.01 47.03 -20.81
C GLU A 443 -8.88 45.79 -21.71
N PHE A 444 -10.00 45.19 -22.09
CA PHE A 444 -10.07 44.04 -22.96
C PHE A 444 -11.27 44.08 -23.90
N ASN A 445 -11.18 43.29 -24.96
CA ASN A 445 -12.28 42.96 -25.85
C ASN A 445 -12.53 41.46 -25.84
N VAL A 446 -13.78 41.02 -25.92
CA VAL A 446 -14.08 39.62 -26.23
C VAL A 446 -13.86 39.44 -27.73
N SER A 447 -12.71 38.88 -28.12
CA SER A 447 -12.33 38.72 -29.53
C SER A 447 -13.04 37.53 -30.16
N LYS A 448 -13.24 36.46 -29.37
CA LYS A 448 -13.86 35.22 -29.84
C LYS A 448 -14.58 34.50 -28.72
N THR A 449 -15.66 33.81 -29.04
CA THR A 449 -16.28 32.84 -28.15
C THR A 449 -16.47 31.55 -28.93
N ILE A 450 -15.92 30.45 -28.40
CA ILE A 450 -15.96 29.13 -29.01
C ILE A 450 -16.82 28.26 -28.10
N VAL A 451 -17.82 27.61 -28.67
CA VAL A 451 -18.64 26.63 -27.97
C VAL A 451 -18.32 25.26 -28.55
N ASP A 452 -17.95 24.30 -27.71
CA ASP A 452 -17.57 22.95 -28.13
C ASP A 452 -18.77 22.02 -28.41
N SER A 453 -19.97 22.58 -28.52
CA SER A 453 -21.22 21.84 -28.60
C SER A 453 -22.15 22.37 -29.67
N PRO A 454 -22.79 21.49 -30.46
CA PRO A 454 -23.77 21.89 -31.47
C PRO A 454 -25.08 22.41 -30.84
N HIS A 455 -25.28 22.19 -29.54
CA HIS A 455 -26.53 22.50 -28.85
C HIS A 455 -26.61 23.94 -28.34
N LEU A 456 -25.49 24.67 -28.35
CA LEU A 456 -25.36 26.01 -27.81
C LEU A 456 -24.90 26.98 -28.90
N VAL A 457 -25.43 28.20 -28.84
CA VAL A 457 -25.00 29.30 -29.68
C VAL A 457 -24.68 30.53 -28.82
N VAL A 458 -23.69 31.30 -29.23
CA VAL A 458 -23.38 32.59 -28.61
C VAL A 458 -24.40 33.58 -29.13
N ALA A 459 -25.33 34.02 -28.28
CA ALA A 459 -26.37 34.95 -28.70
C ALA A 459 -25.92 36.40 -28.63
N HIS A 460 -25.03 36.73 -27.69
CA HIS A 460 -24.54 38.07 -27.49
C HIS A 460 -23.20 38.06 -26.77
N ALA A 461 -22.25 38.87 -27.24
CA ALA A 461 -21.01 39.17 -26.54
C ALA A 461 -20.76 40.67 -26.70
N SER A 462 -20.94 41.45 -25.63
CA SER A 462 -20.66 42.89 -25.64
C SER A 462 -19.68 43.26 -24.55
N SER A 463 -18.76 44.15 -24.90
CA SER A 463 -17.93 44.92 -23.97
C SER A 463 -18.59 46.29 -23.84
N GLU A 464 -19.53 46.44 -22.90
CA GLU A 464 -20.22 47.73 -22.69
C GLU A 464 -19.29 48.74 -22.01
N ASP A 465 -18.39 48.23 -21.16
CA ASP A 465 -17.24 48.92 -20.59
C ASP A 465 -16.01 48.13 -21.03
N LYS A 466 -14.94 48.80 -21.44
CA LYS A 466 -13.70 48.12 -21.84
C LYS A 466 -13.09 47.25 -20.73
N ARG A 467 -13.56 47.35 -19.49
CA ARG A 467 -13.15 46.50 -18.36
C ARG A 467 -14.19 45.47 -17.95
N MET A 468 -15.32 45.39 -18.65
CA MET A 468 -16.41 44.49 -18.32
C MET A 468 -17.18 44.07 -19.58
N ALA A 469 -17.24 42.77 -19.79
CA ALA A 469 -18.01 42.18 -20.87
C ALA A 469 -19.10 41.26 -20.34
N GLN A 470 -20.20 41.19 -21.08
CA GLN A 470 -21.24 40.19 -20.86
C GLN A 470 -21.28 39.24 -22.05
N VAL A 471 -21.14 37.94 -21.76
CA VAL A 471 -21.28 36.87 -22.76
C VAL A 471 -22.52 36.08 -22.44
N THR A 472 -23.46 36.02 -23.39
CA THR A 472 -24.71 35.29 -23.27
C THR A 472 -24.71 34.11 -24.24
N VAL A 473 -24.84 32.91 -23.67
CA VAL A 473 -24.94 31.66 -24.41
C VAL A 473 -26.37 31.14 -24.31
N VAL A 474 -26.88 30.62 -25.41
CA VAL A 474 -28.27 30.19 -25.56
C VAL A 474 -28.33 28.77 -26.06
N ILE A 475 -29.26 28.00 -25.52
CA ILE A 475 -29.70 26.72 -26.08
C ILE A 475 -30.91 27.02 -26.97
N PRO A 476 -30.81 26.92 -28.31
CA PRO A 476 -31.95 27.12 -29.19
C PRO A 476 -33.06 26.09 -28.94
N PRO A 477 -34.35 26.45 -29.12
CA PRO A 477 -35.48 25.52 -28.98
C PRO A 477 -35.36 24.24 -29.82
N SER A 478 -34.70 24.34 -30.97
CA SER A 478 -34.58 23.27 -31.96
C SER A 478 -33.29 22.46 -31.85
N SER A 479 -32.39 22.80 -30.93
CA SER A 479 -31.05 22.21 -30.92
C SER A 479 -30.94 20.92 -30.11
N VAL A 480 -31.96 20.54 -29.34
CA VAL A 480 -31.87 19.45 -28.36
C VAL A 480 -33.09 18.55 -28.35
N THR A 481 -32.84 17.25 -28.26
CA THR A 481 -33.85 16.21 -28.05
C THR A 481 -34.16 16.01 -26.56
N PRO A 482 -35.35 15.51 -26.21
CA PRO A 482 -35.64 15.08 -24.83
C PRO A 482 -34.62 14.04 -24.32
N ASP A 483 -34.49 13.94 -22.99
CA ASP A 483 -33.59 13.02 -22.29
C ASP A 483 -32.10 13.14 -22.68
N THR A 484 -31.69 14.34 -23.08
CA THR A 484 -30.30 14.61 -23.48
C THR A 484 -29.54 15.29 -22.36
N LEU A 485 -28.43 14.68 -21.92
CA LEU A 485 -27.46 15.32 -21.05
C LEU A 485 -26.59 16.27 -21.87
N LEU A 486 -26.56 17.53 -21.45
CA LEU A 486 -25.73 18.57 -22.05
C LEU A 486 -24.48 18.76 -21.18
N GLU A 487 -23.31 18.47 -21.73
CA GLU A 487 -22.02 18.73 -21.09
C GLU A 487 -20.98 19.17 -22.12
N GLY A 488 -20.12 20.10 -21.72
CA GLY A 488 -19.05 20.62 -22.55
C GLY A 488 -18.43 21.87 -21.96
N SER A 489 -17.84 22.70 -22.80
CA SER A 489 -17.12 23.91 -22.44
C SER A 489 -17.37 25.06 -23.44
N VAL A 490 -17.41 26.27 -22.88
CA VAL A 490 -17.39 27.51 -23.66
C VAL A 490 -16.05 28.19 -23.38
N ALA A 491 -15.25 28.35 -24.43
CA ALA A 491 -13.98 29.07 -24.39
C ALA A 491 -14.20 30.52 -24.83
N ILE A 492 -13.98 31.46 -23.92
CA ILE A 492 -14.08 32.90 -24.19
C ILE A 492 -12.68 33.45 -24.32
N VAL A 493 -12.34 33.97 -25.50
CA VAL A 493 -11.04 34.58 -25.79
C VAL A 493 -11.15 36.08 -25.58
N LEU A 494 -10.34 36.58 -24.67
CA LEU A 494 -10.21 37.99 -24.33
C LEU A 494 -8.93 38.54 -24.92
N ASP A 495 -9.02 39.57 -25.76
CA ASP A 495 -7.88 40.30 -26.28
C ASP A 495 -7.63 41.54 -25.43
N PHE A 496 -6.47 41.58 -24.77
CA PHE A 496 -6.00 42.78 -24.09
C PHE A 496 -4.74 43.27 -24.81
N SER A 497 -4.79 44.47 -25.38
CA SER A 497 -3.68 45.24 -25.97
C SER A 497 -2.45 44.44 -26.43
N GLY A 498 -2.66 43.43 -27.29
CA GLY A 498 -1.59 42.64 -27.89
C GLY A 498 -1.40 41.22 -27.34
N ALA A 499 -2.31 40.71 -26.50
CA ALA A 499 -2.28 39.32 -26.05
C ALA A 499 -3.63 38.76 -25.63
N GLU A 500 -3.79 37.46 -25.84
CA GLU A 500 -5.04 36.74 -25.64
C GLU A 500 -5.05 35.95 -24.32
N GLU A 501 -6.18 36.00 -23.60
CA GLU A 501 -6.46 35.13 -22.48
C GLU A 501 -7.71 34.30 -22.76
N VAL A 502 -7.63 32.98 -22.54
CA VAL A 502 -8.73 32.06 -22.82
C VAL A 502 -9.36 31.60 -21.51
N ILE A 503 -10.61 31.95 -21.30
CA ILE A 503 -11.42 31.48 -20.18
C ILE A 503 -12.21 30.27 -20.64
N ASN A 504 -11.87 29.10 -20.10
CA ASN A 504 -12.66 27.89 -20.31
C ASN A 504 -13.71 27.75 -19.22
N MET A 505 -14.97 27.82 -19.61
CA MET A 505 -16.10 27.67 -18.70
C MET A 505 -16.84 26.38 -19.01
N PRO A 506 -16.77 25.35 -18.15
CA PRO A 506 -17.61 24.18 -18.30
C PRO A 506 -19.09 24.57 -18.24
N TYR A 507 -19.94 23.85 -18.95
CA TYR A 507 -21.38 23.98 -18.83
C TYR A 507 -22.04 22.62 -18.59
N SER A 508 -23.23 22.64 -17.98
CA SER A 508 -24.09 21.47 -17.95
C SER A 508 -25.58 21.79 -17.88
N GLY A 509 -26.41 20.87 -18.35
CA GLY A 509 -27.86 20.90 -18.26
C GLY A 509 -28.46 19.54 -18.63
N TYR A 510 -29.75 19.35 -18.37
CA TYR A 510 -30.49 18.15 -18.75
C TYR A 510 -31.79 18.55 -19.43
N VAL A 511 -32.11 17.94 -20.56
CA VAL A 511 -33.32 18.27 -21.32
C VAL A 511 -34.44 17.31 -20.93
N GLU A 512 -35.53 17.86 -20.40
CA GLU A 512 -36.79 17.14 -20.09
C GLU A 512 -37.74 17.11 -21.30
#